data_AF-A0A627FB55-F1
#
_entry.id   AF-A0A627FB55-F1
#
_cell.length_a   1.000
_cell.length_b   1.000
_cell.length_c   1.000
_cell.angle_alpha   90.00
_cell.angle_beta   90.00
_cell.angle_gamma   90.00
#
_symmetry.space_group_name_H-M   'P 1'
#
loop_
_entity.id
_entity.type
_entity.pdbx_description
1 polymer ?
#
loop_
_entity_poly.entity_id
_entity_poly.type
_entity_poly.pdbx_seq_one_letter_code
_entity_poly.pdbx_strand_id
1 'polypeptide(L)'
;MNSADLSKILEEHKVWITSMRESGSRANLCDANLCGADLRGADLCDANLCGADLCGADLCDANLCGADLRGADLCDANLCGADLCGANLRGADLYGADLYGADLPDLTFVILGEKYFISITNGEYVRAGCQNHTVEEWRKYSKQEITEMDGRKALKFYPRLLSIIDFYLGAGEWPDWVKSDGEE
;
A
#
# COMPACT_ATOMS: atom_id res chain seq x y z
N MET A 1 19.01 2.80 7.73
CA MET A 1 20.27 2.19 7.23
C MET A 1 21.19 3.31 6.74
N ASN A 2 22.51 3.12 6.65
CA ASN A 2 23.37 4.17 6.08
C ASN A 2 23.46 4.06 4.54
N SER A 3 23.86 5.14 3.88
CA SER A 3 23.92 5.20 2.41
C SER A 3 24.91 4.21 1.80
N ALA A 4 26.04 3.92 2.45
CA ALA A 4 27.03 2.99 1.91
C ALA A 4 26.52 1.54 1.90
N ASP A 5 25.82 1.12 2.95
CA ASP A 5 25.20 -0.20 3.02
C ASP A 5 24.10 -0.34 1.97
N LEU A 6 23.26 0.69 1.81
CA LEU A 6 22.22 0.73 0.79
C LEU A 6 22.83 0.62 -0.62
N SER A 7 23.83 1.45 -0.96
CA SER A 7 24.47 1.40 -2.27
C SER A 7 25.09 0.02 -2.55
N LYS A 8 25.70 -0.62 -1.55
CA LYS A 8 26.24 -1.96 -1.70
C LYS A 8 25.13 -2.99 -2.01
N ILE A 9 24.01 -2.92 -1.31
CA ILE A 9 22.86 -3.81 -1.56
C ILE A 9 22.32 -3.60 -2.98
N LEU A 10 22.19 -2.35 -3.42
CA LEU A 10 21.69 -2.03 -4.76
C LEU A 10 22.65 -2.53 -5.86
N GLU A 11 23.97 -2.43 -5.67
CA GLU A 11 24.92 -2.95 -6.66
C GLU A 11 24.93 -4.48 -6.73
N GLU A 12 24.88 -5.17 -5.58
CA GLU A 12 24.73 -6.63 -5.54
C GLU A 12 23.42 -7.08 -6.21
N HIS A 13 22.34 -6.30 -6.04
CA HIS A 13 21.05 -6.57 -6.66
C HIS A 13 21.07 -6.35 -8.16
N LYS A 14 21.71 -5.29 -8.63
CA LYS A 14 21.91 -5.02 -10.05
C LYS A 14 22.71 -6.14 -10.73
N VAL A 15 23.77 -6.63 -10.09
CA VAL A 15 24.50 -7.82 -10.56
C VAL A 15 23.55 -9.02 -10.63
N TRP A 16 22.72 -9.23 -9.60
CA TRP A 16 21.74 -10.31 -9.55
C TRP A 16 20.71 -10.29 -10.67
N ILE A 17 20.19 -9.12 -11.03
CA ILE A 17 19.25 -8.97 -12.14
C ILE A 17 19.96 -9.23 -13.48
N THR A 18 21.10 -8.57 -13.69
CA THR A 18 21.81 -8.61 -14.98
C THR A 18 22.45 -9.97 -15.27
N SER A 19 22.79 -10.75 -14.24
CA SER A 19 23.31 -12.10 -14.38
C SER A 19 22.20 -13.17 -14.42
N MET A 20 20.94 -12.80 -14.69
CA MET A 20 19.79 -13.73 -14.64
C MET A 20 19.73 -14.57 -13.35
N ARG A 21 20.02 -13.94 -12.20
CA ARG A 21 19.99 -14.55 -10.86
C ARG A 21 21.12 -15.56 -10.58
N GLU A 22 22.16 -15.62 -11.40
CA GLU A 22 23.32 -16.52 -11.21
C GLU A 22 24.42 -15.98 -10.27
N SER A 23 24.49 -14.68 -10.03
CA SER A 23 25.53 -14.01 -9.22
C SER A 23 24.97 -12.78 -8.52
N GLY A 24 25.70 -12.15 -7.59
CA GLY A 24 25.16 -11.05 -6.78
C GLY A 24 24.11 -11.53 -5.77
N SER A 25 23.35 -10.60 -5.19
CA SER A 25 22.32 -10.91 -4.20
C SER A 25 21.05 -10.09 -4.44
N ARG A 26 19.88 -10.76 -4.43
CA ARG A 26 18.57 -10.10 -4.38
C ARG A 26 18.55 -9.07 -3.24
N ALA A 27 18.09 -7.85 -3.50
CA ALA A 27 17.99 -6.81 -2.48
C ALA A 27 17.07 -7.28 -1.34
N ASN A 28 17.62 -7.33 -0.12
CA ASN A 28 16.86 -7.57 1.10
C ASN A 28 16.90 -6.32 1.95
N LEU A 29 15.79 -5.59 1.94
CA LEU A 29 15.54 -4.31 2.57
C LEU A 29 14.34 -4.42 3.55
N CYS A 30 14.04 -5.64 4.01
CA CYS A 30 12.99 -5.91 4.99
C CYS A 30 13.22 -5.06 6.26
N ASP A 31 12.17 -4.38 6.72
CA ASP A 31 12.18 -3.49 7.90
C ASP A 31 13.27 -2.41 7.86
N ALA A 32 13.84 -2.13 6.68
CA ALA A 32 14.87 -1.13 6.54
C ALA A 32 14.28 0.28 6.68
N ASN A 33 14.95 1.14 7.44
CA ASN A 33 14.69 2.57 7.39
C ASN A 33 15.37 3.17 6.15
N LEU A 34 14.53 3.57 5.20
CA LEU A 34 14.80 4.22 3.92
C LEU A 34 13.99 5.54 3.80
N CYS A 35 13.57 6.13 4.93
CA CYS A 35 12.80 7.37 4.94
C CYS A 35 13.60 8.48 4.24
N GLY A 36 12.96 9.13 3.26
CA GLY A 36 13.58 10.18 2.45
C GLY A 36 14.76 9.73 1.57
N ALA A 37 14.95 8.41 1.36
CA ALA A 37 16.03 7.92 0.51
C ALA A 37 15.82 8.32 -0.96
N ASP A 38 16.91 8.62 -1.66
CA ASP A 38 16.92 8.79 -3.11
C ASP A 38 17.11 7.41 -3.77
N LEU A 39 16.03 6.88 -4.33
CA LEU A 39 15.94 5.61 -5.04
C LEU A 39 15.41 5.83 -6.47
N ARG A 40 15.60 7.04 -7.02
CA ARG A 40 15.09 7.41 -8.34
C ARG A 40 15.68 6.50 -9.42
N GLY A 41 14.82 5.88 -10.22
CA GLY A 41 15.22 4.96 -11.28
C GLY A 41 15.92 3.68 -10.77
N ALA A 42 15.85 3.37 -9.48
CA ALA A 42 16.46 2.17 -8.93
C ALA A 42 15.78 0.91 -9.50
N ASP A 43 16.58 -0.09 -9.86
CA ASP A 43 16.08 -1.40 -10.23
C ASP A 43 15.97 -2.26 -8.97
N LEU A 44 14.74 -2.36 -8.45
CA LEU A 44 14.34 -3.08 -7.25
C LEU A 44 13.36 -4.22 -7.62
N CYS A 45 13.45 -4.75 -8.84
CA CYS A 45 12.56 -5.81 -9.27
C CYS A 45 12.75 -7.07 -8.41
N ASP A 46 11.64 -7.66 -8.00
CA ASP A 46 11.60 -8.71 -6.99
C ASP A 46 12.25 -8.31 -5.65
N ALA A 47 12.63 -7.07 -5.32
CA ALA A 47 13.26 -6.79 -4.03
C ALA A 47 12.36 -7.16 -2.83
N ASN A 48 12.96 -7.54 -1.69
CA ASN A 48 12.21 -7.68 -0.44
C ASN A 48 12.25 -6.36 0.33
N LEU A 49 11.14 -5.64 0.38
CA LEU A 49 10.92 -4.37 1.07
C LEU A 49 9.79 -4.51 2.13
N CYS A 50 9.48 -5.74 2.56
CA CYS A 50 8.45 -5.99 3.56
C CYS A 50 8.71 -5.18 4.83
N GLY A 51 7.73 -4.40 5.28
CA GLY A 51 7.83 -3.55 6.47
C GLY A 51 8.83 -2.40 6.37
N ALA A 52 9.42 -2.13 5.20
CA ALA A 52 10.37 -1.04 5.04
C ALA A 52 9.70 0.32 5.29
N ASP A 53 10.43 1.23 5.93
CA ASP A 53 10.03 2.63 6.05
C ASP A 53 10.59 3.39 4.85
N LEU A 54 9.72 3.70 3.89
CA LEU A 54 9.99 4.47 2.67
C LEU A 54 9.27 5.83 2.71
N CYS A 55 8.88 6.30 3.89
CA CYS A 55 8.16 7.56 4.05
C CYS A 55 8.97 8.71 3.43
N GLY A 56 8.36 9.44 2.49
CA GLY A 56 8.98 10.53 1.75
C GLY A 56 10.14 10.14 0.82
N ALA A 57 10.38 8.84 0.57
CA ALA A 57 11.43 8.40 -0.34
C ALA A 57 11.13 8.82 -1.79
N ASP A 58 12.18 9.08 -2.57
CA ASP A 58 12.06 9.35 -4.00
C ASP A 58 12.27 8.05 -4.80
N LEU A 59 11.18 7.46 -5.27
CA LEU A 59 11.11 6.24 -6.09
C LEU A 59 10.65 6.56 -7.52
N CYS A 60 10.78 7.81 -7.96
CA CYS A 60 10.38 8.21 -9.31
C CYS A 60 11.10 7.36 -10.37
N ASP A 61 10.34 6.85 -11.34
CA ASP A 61 10.77 5.93 -12.39
C ASP A 61 11.46 4.63 -11.90
N ALA A 62 11.32 4.27 -10.61
CA ALA A 62 11.90 3.03 -10.09
C ALA A 62 11.18 1.79 -10.63
N ASN A 63 11.93 0.70 -10.83
CA ASN A 63 11.38 -0.60 -11.16
C ASN A 63 11.17 -1.41 -9.87
N LEU A 64 9.92 -1.55 -9.44
CA LEU A 64 9.48 -2.34 -8.28
C LEU A 64 8.67 -3.57 -8.73
N CYS A 65 8.76 -3.96 -10.00
CA CYS A 65 8.02 -5.10 -10.54
C CYS A 65 8.28 -6.36 -9.71
N GLY A 66 7.21 -7.00 -9.22
CA GLY A 66 7.29 -8.20 -8.37
C GLY A 66 7.88 -7.98 -6.96
N ALA A 67 8.16 -6.75 -6.55
CA ALA A 67 8.72 -6.47 -5.23
C ALA A 67 7.72 -6.83 -4.10
N ASP A 68 8.26 -7.28 -2.97
CA ASP A 68 7.48 -7.51 -1.76
C ASP A 68 7.48 -6.25 -0.89
N LEU A 69 6.38 -5.51 -0.90
CA LEU A 69 6.17 -4.25 -0.17
C LEU A 69 5.12 -4.41 0.94
N ARG A 70 4.88 -5.65 1.40
CA ARG A 70 3.87 -5.91 2.43
C ARG A 70 4.13 -5.08 3.68
N GLY A 71 3.12 -4.33 4.11
CA GLY A 71 3.20 -3.47 5.29
C GLY A 71 4.26 -2.35 5.21
N ALA A 72 4.83 -2.06 4.04
CA ALA A 72 5.77 -0.95 3.88
C ALA A 72 5.07 0.40 4.09
N ASP A 73 5.78 1.35 4.67
CA ASP A 73 5.33 2.73 4.78
C ASP A 73 5.79 3.52 3.57
N LEU A 74 4.89 3.84 2.64
CA LEU A 74 5.14 4.69 1.46
C LEU A 74 4.45 6.06 1.63
N CYS A 75 4.17 6.50 2.86
CA CYS A 75 3.57 7.81 3.09
C CYS A 75 4.39 8.92 2.43
N ASP A 76 3.74 9.81 1.70
CA ASP A 76 4.36 10.94 1.00
C ASP A 76 5.52 10.55 0.04
N ALA A 77 5.67 9.27 -0.32
CA ALA A 77 6.70 8.82 -1.25
C ALA A 77 6.41 9.30 -2.67
N ASN A 78 7.46 9.65 -3.41
CA ASN A 78 7.34 9.96 -4.83
C ASN A 78 7.47 8.67 -5.65
N LEU A 79 6.36 8.16 -6.17
CA LEU A 79 6.28 6.96 -7.03
C LEU A 79 5.95 7.35 -8.49
N CYS A 80 6.12 8.61 -8.88
CA CYS A 80 5.83 9.08 -10.23
C CYS A 80 6.54 8.20 -11.27
N GLY A 81 5.80 7.62 -12.21
CA GLY A 81 6.35 6.76 -13.26
C GLY A 81 6.92 5.40 -12.81
N ALA A 82 6.81 5.04 -11.52
CA ALA A 82 7.33 3.77 -11.02
C ALA A 82 6.55 2.57 -11.57
N ASP A 83 7.26 1.47 -11.88
CA ASP A 83 6.64 0.20 -12.27
C ASP A 83 6.45 -0.69 -11.03
N LEU A 84 5.21 -0.87 -10.59
CA LEU A 84 4.84 -1.78 -9.51
C LEU A 84 4.07 -3.01 -10.02
N CYS A 85 4.18 -3.37 -11.30
CA CYS A 85 3.52 -4.55 -11.86
C CYS A 85 3.78 -5.79 -11.00
N GLY A 86 2.73 -6.46 -10.54
CA GLY A 86 2.85 -7.68 -9.73
C GLY A 86 3.48 -7.49 -8.34
N ALA A 87 3.74 -6.26 -7.89
CA ALA A 87 4.24 -6.00 -6.54
C ALA A 87 3.17 -6.36 -5.49
N ASN A 88 3.63 -6.79 -4.33
CA ASN A 88 2.77 -7.11 -3.19
C ASN A 88 2.74 -5.94 -2.21
N LEU A 89 1.72 -5.08 -2.34
CA LEU A 89 1.45 -3.92 -1.49
C LEU A 89 0.51 -4.23 -0.32
N ARG A 90 0.20 -5.50 0.00
CA ARG A 90 -0.77 -5.82 1.06
C ARG A 90 -0.42 -5.12 2.37
N GLY A 91 -1.32 -4.26 2.83
CA GLY A 91 -1.18 -3.52 4.07
C GLY A 91 -0.21 -2.32 4.00
N ALA A 92 0.37 -2.02 2.84
CA ALA A 92 1.24 -0.85 2.67
C ALA A 92 0.46 0.46 2.88
N ASP A 93 1.16 1.50 3.34
CA ASP A 93 0.58 2.85 3.45
C ASP A 93 0.93 3.70 2.22
N LEU A 94 -0.07 4.13 1.46
CA LEU A 94 0.09 5.01 0.29
C LEU A 94 -0.42 6.44 0.56
N TYR A 95 -0.65 6.79 1.82
CA TYR A 95 -1.16 8.12 2.18
C TYR A 95 -0.23 9.21 1.65
N GLY A 96 -0.75 10.10 0.81
CA GLY A 96 0.03 11.23 0.27
C GLY A 96 1.06 10.88 -0.81
N ALA A 97 1.22 9.59 -1.17
CA ALA A 97 2.15 9.18 -2.21
C ALA A 97 1.78 9.78 -3.58
N ASP A 98 2.78 10.24 -4.33
CA ASP A 98 2.60 10.68 -5.72
C ASP A 98 2.67 9.47 -6.65
N LEU A 99 1.52 9.08 -7.20
CA LEU A 99 1.36 7.92 -8.08
C LEU A 99 1.18 8.32 -9.55
N TYR A 100 1.50 9.56 -9.92
CA TYR A 100 1.29 10.03 -11.29
C TYR A 100 2.07 9.16 -12.29
N GLY A 101 1.35 8.47 -13.18
CA GLY A 101 1.95 7.59 -14.18
C GLY A 101 2.56 6.30 -13.64
N ALA A 102 2.38 5.98 -12.35
CA ALA A 102 2.81 4.70 -11.78
C ALA A 102 1.97 3.54 -12.31
N ASP A 103 2.60 2.39 -12.56
CA ASP A 103 1.92 1.15 -12.94
C ASP A 103 1.61 0.32 -11.68
N LEU A 104 0.41 0.47 -11.13
CA LEU A 104 0.02 -0.17 -9.89
C LEU A 104 -0.30 -1.67 -10.08
N PRO A 105 -0.08 -2.52 -9.06
CA PRO A 105 -0.52 -3.91 -9.13
C PRO A 105 -2.05 -4.01 -9.29
N ASP A 106 -2.50 -5.09 -9.91
CA ASP A 106 -3.93 -5.42 -10.00
C ASP A 106 -4.65 -5.27 -8.65
N LEU A 107 -5.88 -4.76 -8.71
CA LEU A 107 -6.74 -4.53 -7.55
C LEU A 107 -6.12 -3.58 -6.49
N THR A 108 -5.23 -2.69 -6.92
CA THR A 108 -4.72 -1.59 -6.09
C THR A 108 -5.33 -0.27 -6.55
N PHE A 109 -5.95 0.46 -5.63
CA PHE A 109 -6.68 1.68 -5.92
C PHE A 109 -6.38 2.75 -4.87
N VAL A 110 -6.20 3.99 -5.29
CA VAL A 110 -6.22 5.16 -4.40
C VAL A 110 -7.45 5.99 -4.75
N ILE A 111 -8.30 6.23 -3.75
CA ILE A 111 -9.62 6.83 -3.92
C ILE A 111 -9.61 8.20 -3.26
N LEU A 112 -9.77 9.23 -4.10
CA LEU A 112 -9.71 10.63 -3.71
C LEU A 112 -11.11 11.25 -3.62
N GLY A 113 -11.22 12.36 -2.89
CA GLY A 113 -12.46 13.12 -2.75
C GLY A 113 -13.44 12.57 -1.71
N GLU A 114 -13.06 11.51 -1.00
CA GLU A 114 -13.82 10.96 0.12
C GLU A 114 -13.45 11.66 1.44
N LYS A 115 -14.27 11.43 2.47
CA LYS A 115 -14.08 12.05 3.80
C LYS A 115 -12.73 11.69 4.44
N TYR A 116 -12.28 10.45 4.21
CA TYR A 116 -11.00 9.96 4.64
C TYR A 116 -10.20 9.60 3.37
N PHE A 117 -8.87 9.65 3.46
CA PHE A 117 -8.03 9.00 2.47
C PHE A 117 -8.38 7.51 2.45
N ILE A 118 -8.56 6.96 1.25
CA ILE A 118 -8.87 5.55 1.07
C ILE A 118 -7.90 4.98 0.05
N SER A 119 -7.31 3.85 0.41
CA SER A 119 -6.61 3.00 -0.53
C SER A 119 -7.05 1.56 -0.38
N ILE A 120 -6.97 0.82 -1.47
CA ILE A 120 -7.13 -0.62 -1.53
C ILE A 120 -5.82 -1.17 -2.08
N THR A 121 -5.24 -2.17 -1.44
CA THR A 121 -3.98 -2.78 -1.90
C THR A 121 -4.17 -4.27 -2.16
N ASN A 122 -3.83 -4.71 -3.38
CA ASN A 122 -3.95 -6.08 -3.87
C ASN A 122 -5.32 -6.73 -3.60
N GLY A 123 -6.39 -5.93 -3.61
CA GLY A 123 -7.77 -6.38 -3.40
C GLY A 123 -8.08 -6.98 -2.03
N GLU A 124 -7.17 -6.86 -1.05
CA GLU A 124 -7.30 -7.56 0.24
C GLU A 124 -7.35 -6.59 1.43
N TYR A 125 -6.55 -5.53 1.40
CA TYR A 125 -6.51 -4.53 2.48
C TYR A 125 -7.14 -3.23 2.01
N VAL A 126 -7.84 -2.57 2.94
CA VAL A 126 -8.45 -1.26 2.74
C VAL A 126 -8.00 -0.35 3.87
N ARG A 127 -7.38 0.76 3.50
CA ARG A 127 -7.11 1.88 4.39
C ARG A 127 -8.27 2.86 4.33
N ALA A 128 -8.71 3.35 5.48
CA ALA A 128 -9.63 4.47 5.61
C ALA A 128 -9.14 5.38 6.74
N GLY A 129 -8.51 6.50 6.37
CA GLY A 129 -7.82 7.36 7.33
C GLY A 129 -6.64 6.62 7.98
N CYS A 130 -6.61 6.56 9.32
CA CYS A 130 -5.57 5.84 10.07
C CYS A 130 -5.85 4.35 10.28
N GLN A 131 -7.00 3.85 9.83
CA GLN A 131 -7.39 2.45 9.97
C GLN A 131 -7.01 1.68 8.71
N ASN A 132 -6.35 0.54 8.86
CA ASN A 132 -5.96 -0.31 7.74
C ASN A 132 -6.23 -1.76 8.12
N HIS A 133 -7.23 -2.35 7.47
CA HIS A 133 -7.75 -3.68 7.80
C HIS A 133 -8.12 -4.41 6.52
N THR A 134 -8.27 -5.72 6.61
CA THR A 134 -8.72 -6.51 5.48
C THR A 134 -10.16 -6.17 5.08
N VAL A 135 -10.50 -6.40 3.81
CA VAL A 135 -11.87 -6.28 3.30
C VAL A 135 -12.85 -7.10 4.13
N GLU A 136 -12.44 -8.29 4.57
CA GLU A 136 -13.28 -9.16 5.39
C GLU A 136 -13.55 -8.59 6.78
N GLU A 137 -12.54 -8.01 7.43
CA GLU A 137 -12.70 -7.35 8.73
C GLU A 137 -13.62 -6.13 8.60
N TRP A 138 -13.40 -5.31 7.57
CA TRP A 138 -14.28 -4.17 7.27
C TRP A 138 -15.73 -4.56 7.08
N ARG A 139 -16.04 -5.76 6.59
CA ARG A 139 -17.42 -6.24 6.43
C ARG A 139 -18.03 -6.83 7.70
N LYS A 140 -17.23 -7.00 8.76
CA LYS A 140 -17.63 -7.69 10.00
C LYS A 140 -17.65 -6.77 11.22
N TYR A 141 -17.13 -5.54 11.13
CA TYR A 141 -17.10 -4.65 12.29
C TYR A 141 -18.51 -4.34 12.83
N SER A 142 -18.58 -4.38 14.15
CA SER A 142 -19.74 -3.95 14.93
C SER A 142 -19.86 -2.43 14.95
N LYS A 143 -21.06 -1.95 15.28
CA LYS A 143 -21.33 -0.51 15.48
C LYS A 143 -20.40 0.10 16.52
N GLN A 144 -20.07 -0.65 17.59
CA GLN A 144 -19.17 -0.17 18.63
C GLN A 144 -17.74 0.02 18.12
N GLU A 145 -17.16 -0.98 17.44
CA GLU A 145 -15.79 -0.91 16.92
C GLU A 145 -15.62 0.27 15.94
N ILE A 146 -16.58 0.47 15.04
CA ILE A 146 -16.58 1.64 14.15
C ILE A 146 -16.70 2.96 14.93
N THR A 147 -17.48 2.99 16.01
CA THR A 147 -17.59 4.16 16.88
C THR A 147 -16.26 4.46 17.60
N GLU A 148 -15.49 3.43 17.95
CA GLU A 148 -14.21 3.60 18.63
C GLU A 148 -13.13 4.19 17.72
N MET A 149 -13.26 4.05 16.39
CA MET A 149 -12.29 4.59 15.42
C MET A 149 -12.29 6.12 15.31
N ASP A 150 -13.46 6.74 15.09
CA ASP A 150 -13.62 8.23 15.00
C ASP A 150 -15.06 8.65 15.37
N GLY A 151 -15.68 7.96 16.33
CA GLY A 151 -16.98 8.28 16.88
C GLY A 151 -18.10 8.34 15.83
N ARG A 152 -18.95 9.36 15.98
CA ARG A 152 -20.09 9.61 15.07
C ARG A 152 -19.65 9.89 13.63
N LYS A 153 -18.40 10.33 13.40
CA LYS A 153 -17.91 10.62 12.06
C LYS A 153 -17.63 9.34 11.27
N ALA A 154 -17.00 8.34 11.90
CA ALA A 154 -16.78 7.01 11.32
C ALA A 154 -18.10 6.29 11.09
N LEU A 155 -18.99 6.25 12.10
CA LEU A 155 -20.31 5.62 11.98
C LEU A 155 -21.10 6.09 10.75
N LYS A 156 -21.18 7.41 10.52
CA LYS A 156 -21.90 7.96 9.37
C LYS A 156 -21.24 7.65 8.03
N PHE A 157 -19.92 7.48 8.03
CA PHE A 157 -19.15 7.23 6.82
C PHE A 157 -19.09 5.74 6.45
N TYR A 158 -19.20 4.86 7.44
CA TYR A 158 -19.01 3.43 7.25
C TYR A 158 -19.88 2.77 6.16
N PRO A 159 -21.18 3.09 5.98
CA PRO A 159 -21.95 2.55 4.85
C PRO A 159 -21.40 2.98 3.48
N ARG A 160 -20.86 4.21 3.39
CA ARG A 160 -20.19 4.71 2.18
C ARG A 160 -18.89 3.94 1.93
N LEU A 161 -18.10 3.66 2.98
CA LEU A 161 -16.90 2.83 2.87
C LEU A 161 -17.23 1.43 2.32
N LEU A 162 -18.25 0.76 2.86
CA LEU A 162 -18.67 -0.56 2.36
C LEU A 162 -19.13 -0.51 0.90
N SER A 163 -19.84 0.55 0.50
CA SER A 163 -20.24 0.76 -0.89
C SER A 163 -19.05 0.93 -1.84
N ILE A 164 -17.99 1.62 -1.39
CA ILE A 164 -16.75 1.78 -2.16
C ILE A 164 -16.06 0.43 -2.33
N ILE A 165 -15.96 -0.36 -1.25
CA ILE A 165 -15.39 -1.70 -1.28
C ILE A 165 -16.16 -2.58 -2.28
N ASP A 166 -17.50 -2.57 -2.23
CA ASP A 166 -18.35 -3.32 -3.17
C ASP A 166 -18.13 -2.90 -4.63
N PHE A 167 -17.96 -1.61 -4.88
CA PHE A 167 -17.75 -1.08 -6.23
C PHE A 167 -16.43 -1.59 -6.85
N TYR A 168 -15.35 -1.58 -6.09
CA TYR A 168 -14.02 -1.97 -6.61
C TYR A 168 -13.75 -3.47 -6.54
N LEU A 169 -14.27 -4.16 -5.52
CA LEU A 169 -13.90 -5.55 -5.21
C LEU A 169 -15.08 -6.53 -5.30
N GLY A 170 -16.26 -6.04 -5.68
CA GLY A 170 -17.48 -6.83 -5.79
C GLY A 170 -18.31 -6.87 -4.51
N ALA A 171 -19.61 -7.10 -4.69
CA ALA A 171 -20.56 -7.14 -3.59
C ALA A 171 -20.24 -8.26 -2.60
N GLY A 172 -20.43 -7.98 -1.32
CA GLY A 172 -20.33 -8.96 -0.25
C GLY A 172 -21.29 -8.64 0.88
N GLU A 173 -21.24 -9.44 1.95
CA GLU A 173 -22.13 -9.25 3.09
C GLU A 173 -21.77 -7.96 3.85
N TRP A 174 -22.81 -7.24 4.27
CA TRP A 174 -22.70 -6.07 5.15
C TRP A 174 -23.18 -6.45 6.55
N PRO A 175 -22.66 -5.80 7.61
CA PRO A 175 -23.18 -5.99 8.96
C PRO A 175 -24.66 -5.65 9.05
N ASP A 176 -25.43 -6.45 9.78
CA ASP A 176 -26.90 -6.29 9.83
C ASP A 176 -27.33 -4.95 10.41
N TRP A 177 -26.56 -4.39 11.33
CA TRP A 177 -26.82 -3.07 11.94
C TRP A 177 -26.72 -1.92 10.92
N VAL A 178 -26.00 -2.10 9.81
CA VAL A 178 -25.93 -1.11 8.73
C VAL A 178 -27.18 -1.18 7.86
N LYS A 179 -27.75 -2.37 7.66
CA LYS A 179 -28.96 -2.57 6.86
C LYS A 179 -30.20 -2.01 7.57
N SER A 180 -30.27 -2.15 8.90
CA SER A 180 -31.40 -1.68 9.70
C SER A 180 -31.51 -0.16 9.82
N ASP A 181 -30.38 0.57 9.79
CA ASP A 181 -30.34 2.03 9.95
C ASP A 181 -30.74 2.79 8.64
N GLY A 182 -31.09 2.07 7.56
CA GLY A 182 -31.54 2.64 6.28
C GLY A 182 -33.07 2.68 6.08
N GLU A 183 -33.84 2.20 7.06
CA GLU A 183 -35.32 2.12 7.00
C GLU A 183 -36.05 3.17 7.87
N GLU A 184 -35.35 4.17 8.43
CA GLU A 184 -35.95 5.31 9.17
C GLU A 184 -35.76 6.66 8.44
#